data_AF-A0A5B0RXS5-F1
#
_entry.id   AF-A0A5B0RXS5-F1
#
_cell.length_a   1.000
_cell.length_b   1.000
_cell.length_c   1.000
_cell.angle_alpha   90.00
_cell.angle_beta   90.00
_cell.angle_gamma   90.00
#
_symmetry.space_group_name_H-M   'P 1'
#
loop_
_entity.id
_entity.type
_entity.pdbx_description
1 polymer ?
#
loop_
_entity_poly.entity_id
_entity_poly.type
_entity_poly.pdbx_seq_one_letter_code
_entity_poly.pdbx_strand_id
1 'polypeptide(L)'
;MDQVPLGEKLLNFFEESNLEHVADLSKGTMEVLDQSIKKIKTVTGITTSEEKTRQKDSPTLEKIKAKTEAAVQRGKDLSQDISNSLPNPPKNLNPNLTTKHSGPSTTTTATKVPISDEAPISLPQPSAQTGMPTYNREIPIGHEPPPGYRGSAPRPRDPSTEPLPPPPALPLLAPTVKNLSSSEPILGQLASSIDSLAGFLRDHPDVVVRGKDPSGKDAPRVLSTASEELKNLAGRLETIKSEKQAQLQNQLESQAKEYGKILLDAERELHQRLDQQEESWKNTFDQERSKLAKSFEDKLAKELETQQALINERLEQEVISQGLEMQRRWMREIKSQVELEREGRWGKLAELEGCMKQLGRVTLDNEEYLEDHLRINQLWNAIRAISASAFENHSKVPLDHEARALQRISDRAKKANAALAEEGSGGGASSCDDVISVALESMPAVAIDAGVESLPGLTLWFKNSVSPRIQSASLLPTQGGLISYFTSHILSNFFFTNLAPQTATTTTSLDHQPQDPISILNQVNALLDVKDLDQATRLLNSLNGWPKVLARDWLQAARRHLELHQAIQVIEAEATLQSLLL
;
A
#
# COMPACT_ATOMS: atom_id res chain seq x y z
N MET A 1 -28.00 8.33 27.31
CA MET A 1 -28.47 8.48 25.93
C MET A 1 -27.28 8.25 25.01
N ASP A 2 -27.03 7.00 24.63
CA ASP A 2 -25.65 6.55 24.42
C ASP A 2 -25.38 6.36 22.92
N GLN A 3 -25.00 7.45 22.25
CA GLN A 3 -24.59 7.43 20.85
C GLN A 3 -23.12 6.99 20.71
N VAL A 4 -22.86 5.71 20.97
CA VAL A 4 -21.62 5.04 20.53
C VAL A 4 -21.51 5.17 19.00
N PRO A 5 -20.40 5.69 18.45
CA PRO A 5 -20.31 6.02 17.04
C PRO A 5 -20.47 4.79 16.15
N LEU A 6 -21.25 4.94 15.07
CA LEU A 6 -21.54 3.84 14.13
C LEU A 6 -20.28 3.19 13.54
N GLY A 7 -19.17 3.94 13.43
CA GLY A 7 -17.92 3.44 12.85
C GLY A 7 -17.32 2.24 13.59
N GLU A 8 -17.31 2.25 14.92
CA GLU A 8 -16.79 1.10 15.71
C GLU A 8 -17.72 -0.11 15.61
N LYS A 9 -19.04 0.11 15.67
CA LYS A 9 -20.02 -0.97 15.50
C LYS A 9 -19.95 -1.59 14.10
N LEU A 10 -19.72 -0.79 13.05
CA LEU A 10 -19.54 -1.30 11.70
C LEU A 10 -18.20 -2.01 11.52
N LEU A 11 -17.11 -1.51 12.10
CA LEU A 11 -15.81 -2.21 12.08
C LEU A 11 -15.90 -3.56 12.78
N ASN A 12 -16.45 -3.61 13.99
CA ASN A 12 -16.65 -4.87 14.71
C ASN A 12 -17.57 -5.81 13.95
N PHE A 13 -18.68 -5.32 13.38
CA PHE A 13 -19.59 -6.16 12.59
C PHE A 13 -18.94 -6.69 11.30
N PHE A 14 -18.04 -5.93 10.66
CA PHE A 14 -17.25 -6.42 9.53
C PHE A 14 -16.15 -7.39 9.95
N GLU A 15 -15.53 -7.23 11.12
CA GLU A 15 -14.51 -8.17 11.63
C GLU A 15 -15.16 -9.48 12.10
N GLU A 16 -16.26 -9.40 12.86
CA GLU A 16 -17.10 -10.53 13.28
C GLU A 16 -17.66 -11.29 12.08
N SER A 17 -18.29 -10.63 11.11
CA SER A 17 -18.84 -11.32 9.92
C SER A 17 -17.77 -11.92 9.01
N ASN A 18 -16.55 -11.35 8.93
CA ASN A 18 -15.43 -12.00 8.26
C ASN A 18 -14.94 -13.23 9.05
N LEU A 19 -14.88 -13.17 10.39
CA LEU A 19 -14.54 -14.32 11.23
C LEU A 19 -15.59 -15.43 11.15
N GLU A 20 -16.88 -15.10 11.14
CA GLU A 20 -17.97 -16.06 10.94
C GLU A 20 -17.92 -16.67 9.54
N HIS A 21 -17.70 -15.89 8.49
CA HIS A 21 -17.59 -16.41 7.13
C HIS A 21 -16.34 -17.29 6.93
N VAL A 22 -15.21 -16.99 7.61
CA VAL A 22 -14.02 -17.86 7.64
C VAL A 22 -14.29 -19.12 8.48
N ALA A 23 -15.00 -19.01 9.60
CA ALA A 23 -15.41 -20.16 10.40
C ALA A 23 -16.35 -21.09 9.62
N ASP A 24 -17.31 -20.55 8.87
CA ASP A 24 -18.26 -21.33 8.05
C ASP A 24 -17.61 -21.91 6.80
N LEU A 25 -16.60 -21.25 6.22
CA LEU A 25 -15.72 -21.87 5.22
C LEU A 25 -14.91 -23.03 5.83
N SER A 26 -14.46 -22.92 7.08
CA SER A 26 -13.77 -24.02 7.78
C SER A 26 -14.72 -25.19 8.11
N LYS A 27 -15.97 -24.92 8.52
CA LYS A 27 -17.01 -25.93 8.74
C LYS A 27 -17.37 -26.61 7.41
N GLY A 28 -17.61 -25.83 6.35
CA GLY A 28 -17.95 -26.33 5.02
C GLY A 28 -16.84 -27.19 4.41
N THR A 29 -15.57 -26.82 4.56
CA THR A 29 -14.45 -27.66 4.13
C THR A 29 -14.28 -28.92 4.97
N MET A 30 -14.52 -28.87 6.28
CA MET A 30 -14.60 -30.06 7.13
C MET A 30 -15.79 -30.97 6.74
N GLU A 31 -16.96 -30.42 6.46
CA GLU A 31 -18.14 -31.19 6.02
C GLU A 31 -17.96 -31.80 4.63
N VAL A 32 -17.30 -31.10 3.70
CA VAL A 32 -16.93 -31.65 2.38
C VAL A 32 -15.89 -32.77 2.53
N LEU A 33 -14.92 -32.64 3.45
CA LEU A 33 -14.02 -33.73 3.82
C LEU A 33 -14.81 -34.91 4.39
N ASP A 34 -15.68 -34.69 5.36
CA ASP A 34 -16.49 -35.73 6.00
C ASP A 34 -17.46 -36.42 5.02
N GLN A 35 -18.02 -35.66 4.07
CA GLN A 35 -18.82 -36.18 2.96
C GLN A 35 -17.99 -36.96 1.95
N SER A 36 -16.75 -36.54 1.65
CA SER A 36 -15.86 -37.30 0.75
C SER A 36 -15.39 -38.60 1.42
N ILE A 37 -15.08 -38.58 2.72
CA ILE A 37 -14.79 -39.77 3.53
C ILE A 37 -16.00 -40.71 3.57
N LYS A 38 -17.21 -40.19 3.77
CA LYS A 38 -18.47 -40.98 3.70
C LYS A 38 -18.67 -41.57 2.30
N LYS A 39 -18.46 -40.81 1.22
CA LYS A 39 -18.55 -41.29 -0.17
C LYS A 39 -17.53 -42.38 -0.47
N ILE A 40 -16.27 -42.21 -0.07
CA ILE A 40 -15.23 -43.24 -0.18
C ILE A 40 -15.62 -44.50 0.61
N LYS A 41 -16.17 -44.34 1.82
CA LYS A 41 -16.66 -45.46 2.66
C LYS A 41 -17.88 -46.19 2.07
N THR A 42 -18.74 -45.51 1.30
CA THR A 42 -19.82 -46.17 0.53
C THR A 42 -19.35 -46.82 -0.77
N VAL A 43 -18.32 -46.26 -1.43
CA VAL A 43 -17.76 -46.79 -2.69
C VAL A 43 -16.85 -48.00 -2.45
N THR A 44 -16.20 -48.10 -1.27
CA THR A 44 -15.25 -49.18 -0.97
C THR A 44 -15.90 -50.50 -0.52
N GLY A 45 -17.20 -50.53 -0.23
CA GLY A 45 -18.01 -51.77 -0.24
C GLY A 45 -17.66 -52.88 0.76
N ILE A 46 -16.78 -52.67 1.74
CA ILE A 46 -16.42 -53.70 2.73
C ILE A 46 -17.50 -53.80 3.80
N THR A 47 -18.41 -54.77 3.65
CA THR A 47 -19.33 -55.20 4.70
C THR A 47 -18.68 -56.22 5.63
N THR A 48 -18.70 -55.98 6.93
CA THR A 48 -18.51 -57.04 7.95
C THR A 48 -19.36 -56.69 9.17
N SER A 49 -20.15 -57.65 9.64
CA SER A 49 -21.28 -57.38 10.54
C SER A 49 -20.92 -57.41 12.03
N GLU A 50 -21.54 -56.50 12.78
CA GLU A 50 -22.07 -56.69 14.14
C GLU A 50 -21.12 -57.22 15.26
N GLU A 51 -20.45 -56.25 15.90
CA GLU A 51 -20.67 -55.90 17.31
C GLU A 51 -20.58 -57.00 18.41
N LYS A 52 -19.47 -57.01 19.18
CA LYS A 52 -19.53 -56.75 20.65
C LYS A 52 -18.17 -56.59 21.38
N THR A 53 -18.28 -55.94 22.55
CA THR A 53 -17.27 -55.72 23.62
C THR A 53 -16.19 -54.64 23.40
N ARG A 54 -15.62 -54.16 24.52
CA ARG A 54 -15.10 -52.80 24.72
C ARG A 54 -13.58 -52.73 25.03
N GLN A 55 -12.96 -51.70 24.45
CA GLN A 55 -11.93 -50.80 25.05
C GLN A 55 -10.50 -51.29 25.36
N LYS A 56 -9.61 -50.27 25.32
CA LYS A 56 -8.19 -50.19 25.73
C LYS A 56 -7.15 -50.82 24.81
N ASP A 57 -6.05 -50.15 24.44
CA ASP A 57 -5.65 -48.72 24.54
C ASP A 57 -4.68 -48.40 23.37
N SER A 58 -4.61 -47.15 22.89
CA SER A 58 -3.68 -46.72 21.82
C SER A 58 -2.99 -45.35 22.09
N PRO A 59 -1.77 -45.33 22.65
CA PRO A 59 -1.14 -44.11 23.17
C PRO A 59 -0.33 -43.32 22.12
N THR A 60 -0.98 -42.91 21.02
CA THR A 60 -0.34 -42.22 19.89
C THR A 60 -0.91 -40.83 19.58
N LEU A 61 -2.23 -40.60 19.72
CA LEU A 61 -2.86 -39.35 19.26
C LEU A 61 -2.51 -38.12 20.12
N GLU A 62 -2.48 -38.29 21.46
CA GLU A 62 -2.15 -37.21 22.40
C GLU A 62 -0.72 -36.69 22.24
N LYS A 63 0.23 -37.58 21.92
CA LYS A 63 1.64 -37.24 21.67
C LYS A 63 1.84 -36.39 20.40
N ILE A 64 0.88 -36.40 19.49
CA ILE A 64 0.88 -35.54 18.31
C ILE A 64 0.31 -34.16 18.69
N LYS A 65 -0.84 -34.10 19.35
CA LYS A 65 -1.45 -32.84 19.83
C LYS A 65 -0.52 -32.04 20.75
N ALA A 66 0.06 -32.68 21.75
CA ALA A 66 1.00 -32.04 22.67
C ALA A 66 2.26 -31.49 21.96
N LYS A 67 2.71 -32.13 20.87
CA LYS A 67 3.82 -31.62 20.05
C LYS A 67 3.42 -30.44 19.18
N THR A 68 2.21 -30.42 18.62
CA THR A 68 1.72 -29.26 17.85
C THR A 68 1.48 -28.05 18.76
N GLU A 69 0.93 -28.24 19.95
CA GLU A 69 0.69 -27.16 20.92
C GLU A 69 2.01 -26.56 21.44
N ALA A 70 3.00 -27.40 21.76
CA ALA A 70 4.34 -26.94 22.17
C ALA A 70 5.10 -26.21 21.04
N ALA A 71 4.82 -26.51 19.77
CA ALA A 71 5.39 -25.77 18.64
C ALA A 71 4.74 -24.38 18.48
N VAL A 72 3.41 -24.28 18.66
CA VAL A 72 2.67 -23.02 18.61
C VAL A 72 3.06 -22.08 19.77
N GLN A 73 3.33 -22.62 20.96
CA GLN A 73 3.82 -21.84 22.10
C GLN A 73 5.19 -21.20 21.80
N ARG A 74 6.17 -21.98 21.34
CA ARG A 74 7.49 -21.45 20.94
C ARG A 74 7.44 -20.38 19.86
N GLY A 75 6.44 -20.42 18.97
CA GLY A 75 6.21 -19.37 17.97
C GLY A 75 5.71 -18.04 18.57
N LYS A 76 5.04 -18.07 19.72
CA LYS A 76 4.68 -16.87 20.49
C LYS A 76 5.87 -16.34 21.29
N ASP A 77 6.62 -17.22 21.95
CA ASP A 77 7.78 -16.82 22.74
C ASP A 77 8.82 -16.09 21.87
N LEU A 78 9.17 -16.66 20.71
CA LEU A 78 10.10 -16.06 19.75
C LEU A 78 9.61 -14.74 19.13
N SER A 79 8.30 -14.51 19.04
CA SER A 79 7.78 -13.23 18.52
C SER A 79 7.75 -12.12 19.58
N GLN A 80 7.71 -12.47 20.88
CA GLN A 80 7.88 -11.53 21.98
C GLN A 80 9.35 -11.14 22.21
N ASP A 81 10.29 -12.07 22.03
CA ASP A 81 11.73 -11.74 22.11
C ASP A 81 12.14 -10.75 21.00
N ILE A 82 11.59 -10.88 19.78
CA ILE A 82 11.86 -9.99 18.66
C ILE A 82 11.29 -8.58 18.87
N SER A 83 10.15 -8.42 19.55
CA SER A 83 9.60 -7.07 19.83
C SER A 83 10.43 -6.26 20.82
N ASN A 84 11.28 -6.93 21.61
CA ASN A 84 12.00 -6.31 22.73
C ASN A 84 13.45 -5.90 22.39
N SER A 85 13.91 -6.12 21.15
CA SER A 85 15.34 -6.07 20.79
C SER A 85 15.77 -5.06 19.71
N LEU A 86 14.97 -4.02 19.42
CA LEU A 86 15.35 -2.95 18.48
C LEU A 86 15.71 -1.61 19.19
N PRO A 87 16.94 -1.08 19.05
CA PRO A 87 17.32 0.22 19.61
C PRO A 87 16.73 1.44 18.84
N ASN A 88 16.55 2.55 19.57
CA ASN A 88 16.08 3.83 19.00
C ASN A 88 17.12 4.50 18.07
N PRO A 89 16.70 5.16 16.97
CA PRO A 89 17.59 5.89 16.07
C PRO A 89 17.92 7.31 16.58
N PRO A 90 19.17 7.79 16.44
CA PRO A 90 19.53 9.17 16.78
C PRO A 90 19.15 10.16 15.67
N LYS A 91 18.71 11.36 16.07
CA LYS A 91 18.62 12.53 15.18
C LYS A 91 20.00 13.20 15.07
N ASN A 92 20.40 13.61 13.87
CA ASN A 92 20.87 14.99 13.63
C ASN A 92 21.06 15.27 12.13
N LEU A 93 20.78 16.51 11.74
CA LEU A 93 21.05 17.07 10.42
C LEU A 93 22.30 17.97 10.51
N ASN A 94 23.05 18.08 9.41
CA ASN A 94 23.62 19.35 8.99
C ASN A 94 24.02 19.31 7.50
N PRO A 95 23.72 20.36 6.71
CA PRO A 95 24.07 20.41 5.29
C PRO A 95 25.40 21.14 5.04
N ASN A 96 26.09 20.80 3.95
CA ASN A 96 26.83 21.80 3.18
C ASN A 96 27.13 21.31 1.75
N LEU A 97 27.10 22.23 0.79
CA LEU A 97 27.21 21.93 -0.65
C LEU A 97 27.93 23.09 -1.35
N THR A 98 29.24 22.95 -1.60
CA THR A 98 30.02 23.96 -2.34
C THR A 98 31.11 23.34 -3.21
N THR A 99 31.04 23.62 -4.52
CA THR A 99 32.19 23.84 -5.44
C THR A 99 33.23 22.74 -5.71
N LYS A 100 33.94 22.68 -6.85
CA LYS A 100 33.70 23.04 -8.28
C LYS A 100 34.97 22.59 -9.06
N HIS A 101 34.96 22.66 -10.39
CA HIS A 101 36.13 22.45 -11.30
C HIS A 101 36.67 21.00 -11.38
N SER A 102 37.26 20.53 -12.49
CA SER A 102 37.18 20.97 -13.90
C SER A 102 37.79 19.90 -14.84
N GLY A 103 37.19 19.69 -16.01
CA GLY A 103 37.90 19.07 -17.15
C GLY A 103 38.97 20.03 -17.73
N PRO A 104 39.83 19.56 -18.66
CA PRO A 104 39.32 19.31 -20.01
C PRO A 104 39.90 18.10 -20.78
N SER A 105 39.18 17.74 -21.85
CA SER A 105 39.61 17.39 -23.23
C SER A 105 41.05 16.94 -23.52
N THR A 106 41.33 15.93 -24.37
CA THR A 106 40.51 15.02 -25.21
C THR A 106 41.38 13.75 -25.53
N THR A 107 41.36 12.92 -26.60
CA THR A 107 40.79 12.98 -27.97
C THR A 107 40.76 11.59 -28.66
N THR A 108 39.78 11.39 -29.55
CA THR A 108 39.76 10.45 -30.72
C THR A 108 39.64 8.92 -30.52
N THR A 109 39.09 8.31 -31.58
CA THR A 109 39.14 6.89 -32.00
C THR A 109 38.47 5.82 -31.13
N ALA A 110 37.46 5.18 -31.70
CA ALA A 110 36.88 3.93 -31.22
C ALA A 110 37.78 2.72 -31.53
N THR A 111 37.78 1.71 -30.66
CA THR A 111 37.77 0.27 -30.99
C THR A 111 37.51 -0.55 -29.71
N LYS A 112 36.88 -1.73 -29.90
CA LYS A 112 36.60 -2.84 -28.96
C LYS A 112 37.14 -2.77 -27.51
N VAL A 113 36.27 -3.17 -26.59
CA VAL A 113 36.63 -3.78 -25.30
C VAL A 113 37.55 -4.99 -25.51
N PRO A 114 38.74 -5.05 -24.87
CA PRO A 114 39.49 -6.27 -24.66
C PRO A 114 39.14 -6.87 -23.28
N ILE A 115 38.89 -8.18 -23.24
CA ILE A 115 38.83 -8.97 -22.00
C ILE A 115 40.19 -9.65 -21.86
N SER A 116 40.79 -9.54 -20.69
CA SER A 116 42.06 -10.17 -20.30
C SER A 116 41.92 -10.73 -18.87
N ASP A 117 42.37 -11.94 -18.55
CA ASP A 117 42.92 -13.00 -19.42
C ASP A 117 42.40 -14.37 -18.96
N GLU A 118 42.04 -15.23 -19.91
CA GLU A 118 41.86 -16.66 -19.67
C GLU A 118 42.86 -17.44 -20.54
N ALA A 119 43.76 -18.18 -19.90
CA ALA A 119 44.86 -18.86 -20.57
C ALA A 119 44.39 -20.19 -21.20
N PRO A 120 44.53 -20.39 -22.53
CA PRO A 120 44.01 -21.58 -23.19
C PRO A 120 44.88 -22.81 -22.93
N ILE A 121 44.26 -23.93 -22.57
CA ILE A 121 44.92 -25.24 -22.49
C ILE A 121 44.41 -26.14 -23.62
N SER A 122 45.20 -26.22 -24.69
CA SER A 122 44.98 -27.14 -25.81
C SER A 122 45.91 -28.35 -25.70
N LEU A 123 45.29 -29.54 -25.64
CA LEU A 123 45.82 -30.89 -25.89
C LEU A 123 47.34 -31.05 -26.21
N PRO A 124 48.13 -31.61 -25.28
CA PRO A 124 49.39 -32.27 -25.57
C PRO A 124 49.20 -33.78 -25.84
N GLN A 125 49.78 -34.30 -26.91
CA GLN A 125 50.04 -35.74 -27.08
C GLN A 125 51.46 -36.12 -26.60
N PRO A 126 51.77 -37.41 -26.39
CA PRO A 126 52.52 -37.81 -25.20
C PRO A 126 54.04 -37.91 -25.34
N SER A 127 54.74 -37.72 -24.22
CA SER A 127 56.11 -38.21 -23.99
C SER A 127 56.19 -38.96 -22.65
N ALA A 128 57.11 -39.93 -22.59
CA ALA A 128 57.03 -41.09 -21.73
C ALA A 128 57.53 -40.92 -20.28
N GLN A 129 56.92 -41.70 -19.36
CA GLN A 129 57.47 -42.15 -18.04
C GLN A 129 57.55 -41.07 -16.92
N THR A 130 57.48 -41.40 -15.61
CA THR A 130 57.58 -42.68 -14.88
C THR A 130 56.49 -42.82 -13.78
N GLY A 131 56.21 -44.05 -13.31
CA GLY A 131 55.73 -44.26 -11.92
C GLY A 131 54.25 -44.65 -11.68
N MET A 132 53.78 -45.78 -12.23
CA MET A 132 52.53 -46.44 -11.77
C MET A 132 52.85 -47.83 -11.17
N PRO A 133 52.16 -48.27 -10.11
CA PRO A 133 52.46 -49.53 -9.41
C PRO A 133 52.11 -50.80 -10.22
N THR A 134 52.81 -51.89 -9.92
CA THR A 134 52.63 -53.21 -10.56
C THR A 134 51.60 -54.06 -9.80
N TYR A 135 50.73 -54.76 -10.53
CA TYR A 135 49.73 -55.66 -9.93
C TYR A 135 50.31 -57.05 -9.67
N ASN A 136 50.89 -57.25 -8.48
CA ASN A 136 51.62 -58.48 -8.11
C ASN A 136 50.72 -59.65 -7.66
N ARG A 137 49.55 -59.84 -8.28
CA ARG A 137 48.65 -60.98 -8.02
C ARG A 137 48.21 -61.62 -9.32
N GLU A 138 48.30 -62.94 -9.40
CA GLU A 138 47.93 -63.71 -10.59
C GLU A 138 46.44 -63.50 -10.93
N ILE A 139 46.17 -63.20 -12.21
CA ILE A 139 44.83 -62.95 -12.73
C ILE A 139 44.37 -64.20 -13.50
N PRO A 140 43.19 -64.76 -13.22
CA PRO A 140 42.62 -65.86 -14.00
C PRO A 140 42.47 -65.51 -15.49
N ILE A 141 42.69 -66.52 -16.34
CA ILE A 141 42.69 -66.37 -17.80
C ILE A 141 41.36 -65.77 -18.28
N GLY A 142 41.42 -64.64 -18.97
CA GLY A 142 40.25 -63.95 -19.54
C GLY A 142 39.87 -62.62 -18.87
N HIS A 143 40.53 -62.22 -17.78
CA HIS A 143 40.29 -60.92 -17.13
C HIS A 143 41.49 -59.96 -17.25
N GLU A 144 41.19 -58.66 -17.34
CA GLU A 144 42.18 -57.58 -17.37
C GLU A 144 42.43 -57.00 -15.95
N PRO A 145 43.62 -56.41 -15.67
CA PRO A 145 43.85 -55.68 -14.44
C PRO A 145 43.00 -54.40 -14.36
N PRO A 146 42.63 -53.93 -13.14
CA PRO A 146 41.86 -52.70 -12.98
C PRO A 146 42.62 -51.47 -13.52
N PRO A 147 41.91 -50.48 -14.09
CA PRO A 147 42.52 -49.36 -14.79
C PRO A 147 43.47 -48.56 -13.88
N GLY A 148 44.72 -48.43 -14.33
CA GLY A 148 45.81 -47.77 -13.61
C GLY A 148 47.02 -48.66 -13.31
N TYR A 149 46.85 -50.00 -13.31
CA TYR A 149 47.94 -50.94 -13.06
C TYR A 149 48.46 -51.59 -14.35
N ARG A 150 49.77 -51.92 -14.40
CA ARG A 150 50.33 -52.80 -15.45
C ARG A 150 50.42 -54.25 -14.96
N GLY A 151 49.96 -55.17 -15.81
CA GLY A 151 50.27 -56.60 -15.72
C GLY A 151 51.56 -56.96 -16.50
N SER A 152 52.19 -58.06 -16.14
CA SER A 152 53.42 -58.57 -16.76
C SER A 152 53.14 -59.63 -17.82
N ALA A 153 53.58 -59.42 -19.06
CA ALA A 153 53.38 -60.35 -20.18
C ALA A 153 54.56 -61.35 -20.36
N PRO A 154 54.30 -62.63 -20.71
CA PRO A 154 55.34 -63.59 -21.11
C PRO A 154 56.00 -63.28 -22.47
N ARG A 155 57.17 -63.88 -22.74
CA ARG A 155 57.92 -63.72 -24.01
C ARG A 155 57.44 -64.66 -25.13
N PRO A 156 57.38 -64.20 -26.40
CA PRO A 156 57.21 -65.05 -27.59
C PRO A 156 58.56 -65.49 -28.20
N ARG A 157 58.51 -66.26 -29.31
CA ARG A 157 59.61 -66.57 -30.23
C ARG A 157 59.08 -66.74 -31.67
N ASP A 158 59.97 -66.62 -32.66
CA ASP A 158 59.67 -66.11 -34.02
C ASP A 158 59.17 -67.14 -35.08
N PRO A 159 58.58 -66.69 -36.22
CA PRO A 159 57.89 -67.53 -37.22
C PRO A 159 58.64 -67.72 -38.57
N SER A 160 58.18 -68.64 -39.45
CA SER A 160 58.49 -68.64 -40.91
C SER A 160 57.67 -69.62 -41.79
N THR A 161 57.12 -69.09 -42.90
CA THR A 161 57.10 -69.65 -44.29
C THR A 161 56.06 -70.72 -44.74
N GLU A 162 55.52 -70.51 -45.96
CA GLU A 162 54.55 -71.31 -46.75
C GLU A 162 55.24 -72.22 -47.85
N PRO A 163 54.61 -72.70 -48.96
CA PRO A 163 53.64 -73.83 -49.05
C PRO A 163 53.88 -74.88 -50.20
N LEU A 164 53.37 -76.12 -50.02
CA LEU A 164 52.71 -77.04 -51.03
C LEU A 164 53.46 -77.44 -52.37
N PRO A 165 52.98 -78.38 -53.25
CA PRO A 165 53.46 -79.79 -53.23
C PRO A 165 54.01 -80.45 -54.57
N PRO A 166 53.44 -81.51 -55.26
CA PRO A 166 54.02 -82.88 -55.32
C PRO A 166 54.55 -83.46 -56.70
N PRO A 167 54.18 -84.66 -57.25
CA PRO A 167 55.09 -85.79 -57.63
C PRO A 167 54.99 -86.19 -59.16
N PRO A 168 55.19 -87.43 -59.72
CA PRO A 168 55.69 -88.77 -59.27
C PRO A 168 56.75 -89.39 -60.29
N ALA A 169 56.90 -90.67 -60.74
CA ALA A 169 56.35 -92.04 -60.51
C ALA A 169 57.22 -93.22 -61.10
N LEU A 170 57.48 -94.27 -60.31
CA LEU A 170 57.39 -95.74 -60.65
C LEU A 170 58.25 -96.36 -61.82
N PRO A 171 57.89 -97.51 -62.49
CA PRO A 171 58.57 -98.80 -62.27
C PRO A 171 58.93 -99.58 -63.58
N LEU A 172 59.12 -100.91 -63.52
CA LEU A 172 58.90 -101.80 -64.69
C LEU A 172 58.18 -103.12 -64.34
N LEU A 173 57.46 -103.66 -65.33
CA LEU A 173 56.68 -104.90 -65.27
C LEU A 173 57.20 -105.93 -66.29
N ALA A 174 56.91 -107.21 -66.06
CA ALA A 174 56.99 -108.27 -67.07
C ALA A 174 55.58 -108.86 -67.38
N PRO A 175 54.72 -108.12 -68.12
CA PRO A 175 53.43 -108.60 -68.62
C PRO A 175 53.67 -109.54 -69.83
N THR A 176 52.71 -110.25 -70.43
CA THR A 176 51.29 -109.93 -70.63
C THR A 176 50.33 -111.10 -70.36
N VAL A 177 50.79 -112.35 -70.40
CA VAL A 177 49.93 -113.54 -70.29
C VAL A 177 49.54 -113.92 -68.86
N LYS A 178 50.33 -113.55 -67.83
CA LYS A 178 49.91 -113.77 -66.43
C LYS A 178 48.74 -112.88 -66.01
N ASN A 179 48.68 -111.64 -66.49
CA ASN A 179 47.71 -110.63 -66.06
C ASN A 179 46.25 -111.09 -66.29
N LEU A 180 45.99 -111.77 -67.41
CA LEU A 180 44.67 -112.32 -67.77
C LEU A 180 44.29 -113.57 -66.95
N SER A 181 45.28 -114.31 -66.43
CA SER A 181 45.08 -115.49 -65.59
C SER A 181 44.90 -115.12 -64.11
N SER A 182 45.46 -113.98 -63.67
CA SER A 182 45.28 -113.46 -62.32
C SER A 182 43.97 -112.72 -62.08
N SER A 183 43.32 -112.19 -63.12
CA SER A 183 42.04 -111.46 -62.98
C SER A 183 40.84 -112.40 -62.82
N GLU A 184 40.85 -113.58 -63.46
CA GLU A 184 39.75 -114.54 -63.40
C GLU A 184 40.22 -116.01 -63.39
N PRO A 185 39.90 -116.79 -62.34
CA PRO A 185 40.33 -118.18 -62.27
C PRO A 185 39.66 -119.09 -63.31
N ILE A 186 38.43 -118.76 -63.74
CA ILE A 186 37.67 -119.56 -64.71
C ILE A 186 38.30 -119.46 -66.10
N LEU A 187 38.70 -118.25 -66.52
CA LEU A 187 39.39 -118.03 -67.79
C LEU A 187 40.77 -118.68 -67.79
N GLY A 188 41.50 -118.62 -66.66
CA GLY A 188 42.76 -119.33 -66.45
C GLY A 188 42.62 -120.86 -66.54
N GLN A 189 41.57 -121.43 -65.95
CA GLN A 189 41.27 -122.87 -66.03
C GLN A 189 40.98 -123.30 -67.48
N LEU A 190 40.15 -122.56 -68.23
CA LEU A 190 39.85 -122.85 -69.63
C LEU A 190 41.07 -122.71 -70.56
N ALA A 191 41.96 -121.74 -70.30
CA ALA A 191 43.23 -121.64 -71.02
C ALA A 191 44.12 -122.87 -70.75
N SER A 192 44.20 -123.33 -69.49
CA SER A 192 45.01 -124.50 -69.13
C SER A 192 44.49 -125.81 -69.72
N SER A 193 43.17 -125.98 -69.88
CA SER A 193 42.61 -127.19 -70.50
C SER A 193 42.90 -127.26 -71.99
N ILE A 194 42.83 -126.12 -72.70
CA ILE A 194 43.22 -126.02 -74.12
C ILE A 194 44.72 -126.29 -74.30
N ASP A 195 45.58 -125.78 -73.43
CA ASP A 195 47.04 -126.05 -73.49
C ASP A 195 47.34 -127.53 -73.18
N SER A 196 46.59 -128.16 -72.26
CA SER A 196 46.71 -129.60 -72.01
C SER A 196 46.29 -130.46 -73.22
N LEU A 197 45.25 -130.05 -73.96
CA LEU A 197 44.83 -130.70 -75.21
C LEU A 197 45.84 -130.48 -76.35
N ALA A 198 46.46 -129.30 -76.44
CA ALA A 198 47.54 -129.02 -77.38
C ALA A 198 48.79 -129.86 -77.07
N GLY A 199 49.13 -130.03 -75.79
CA GLY A 199 50.18 -130.96 -75.34
C GLY A 199 49.89 -132.40 -75.73
N PHE A 200 48.69 -132.90 -75.45
CA PHE A 200 48.27 -134.26 -75.82
C PHE A 200 48.33 -134.53 -77.33
N LEU A 201 47.97 -133.54 -78.16
CA LEU A 201 48.07 -133.62 -79.63
C LEU A 201 49.50 -133.49 -80.16
N ARG A 202 50.41 -132.86 -79.42
CA ARG A 202 51.85 -132.82 -79.76
C ARG A 202 52.54 -134.14 -79.44
N ASP A 203 52.18 -134.75 -78.32
CA ASP A 203 52.90 -135.91 -77.78
C ASP A 203 52.43 -137.24 -78.44
N HIS A 204 51.38 -137.22 -79.26
CA HIS A 204 50.89 -138.34 -80.09
C HIS A 204 50.77 -137.99 -81.60
N PRO A 205 51.89 -137.97 -82.36
CA PRO A 205 51.89 -137.56 -83.77
C PRO A 205 51.18 -138.55 -84.72
N ASP A 206 50.98 -139.82 -84.34
CA ASP A 206 50.37 -140.82 -85.23
C ASP A 206 48.93 -140.48 -85.64
N VAL A 207 48.17 -139.84 -84.74
CA VAL A 207 46.80 -139.37 -84.95
C VAL A 207 46.74 -138.24 -86.00
N VAL A 208 47.86 -137.55 -86.25
CA VAL A 208 47.98 -136.50 -87.27
C VAL A 208 48.17 -137.08 -88.68
N VAL A 209 48.64 -138.33 -88.79
CA VAL A 209 49.04 -138.96 -90.07
C VAL A 209 48.09 -140.08 -90.52
N ARG A 210 47.39 -140.75 -89.60
CA ARG A 210 46.33 -141.72 -89.93
C ARG A 210 45.12 -141.57 -88.99
N GLY A 211 44.00 -141.13 -89.55
CA GLY A 211 42.71 -141.05 -88.83
C GLY A 211 41.82 -139.90 -89.30
N LYS A 212 41.24 -139.98 -90.50
CA LYS A 212 40.11 -139.10 -90.86
C LYS A 212 38.82 -139.68 -90.30
N ASP A 213 38.67 -139.52 -88.99
CA ASP A 213 37.59 -140.13 -88.21
C ASP A 213 36.30 -139.29 -88.29
N PRO A 214 35.12 -139.85 -88.00
CA PRO A 214 33.95 -139.69 -88.88
C PRO A 214 33.22 -138.33 -88.87
N SER A 215 33.69 -137.34 -88.09
CA SER A 215 33.15 -135.96 -88.13
C SER A 215 33.81 -135.06 -89.19
N GLY A 216 34.93 -135.50 -89.79
CA GLY A 216 35.45 -134.91 -91.03
C GLY A 216 35.99 -133.47 -90.94
N LYS A 217 36.43 -133.02 -89.75
CA LYS A 217 37.08 -131.72 -89.51
C LYS A 217 38.35 -131.92 -88.68
N ASP A 218 39.39 -131.17 -89.01
CA ASP A 218 40.74 -131.40 -88.50
C ASP A 218 40.94 -130.83 -87.08
N ALA A 219 41.53 -131.62 -86.18
CA ALA A 219 41.77 -131.25 -84.79
C ALA A 219 42.41 -129.86 -84.55
N PRO A 220 43.48 -129.43 -85.26
CA PRO A 220 44.08 -128.10 -85.02
C PRO A 220 43.11 -126.95 -85.32
N ARG A 221 42.12 -127.14 -86.20
CA ARG A 221 41.11 -126.12 -86.52
C ARG A 221 40.11 -125.91 -85.38
N VAL A 222 39.86 -126.93 -84.57
CA VAL A 222 38.99 -126.82 -83.38
C VAL A 222 39.70 -126.07 -82.25
N LEU A 223 41.01 -126.32 -82.06
CA LEU A 223 41.83 -125.56 -81.12
C LEU A 223 41.95 -124.08 -81.53
N SER A 224 42.11 -123.77 -82.83
CA SER A 224 42.17 -122.38 -83.27
C SER A 224 40.85 -121.64 -83.00
N THR A 225 39.69 -122.24 -83.35
CA THR A 225 38.39 -121.63 -83.05
C THR A 225 38.14 -121.48 -81.56
N ALA A 226 38.52 -122.47 -80.72
CA ALA A 226 38.40 -122.34 -79.26
C ALA A 226 39.29 -121.23 -78.69
N SER A 227 40.48 -121.01 -79.28
CA SER A 227 41.37 -119.89 -78.89
C SER A 227 40.83 -118.52 -79.31
N GLU A 228 40.08 -118.45 -80.42
CA GLU A 228 39.38 -117.25 -80.88
C GLU A 228 38.14 -116.97 -80.03
N GLU A 229 37.37 -118.01 -79.69
CA GLU A 229 36.23 -117.91 -78.77
C GLU A 229 36.64 -117.48 -77.37
N LEU A 230 37.76 -117.97 -76.81
CA LEU A 230 38.31 -117.47 -75.54
C LEU A 230 38.73 -115.99 -75.62
N LYS A 231 39.36 -115.55 -76.71
CA LYS A 231 39.70 -114.12 -76.90
C LYS A 231 38.44 -113.26 -77.01
N ASN A 232 37.42 -113.75 -77.72
CA ASN A 232 36.13 -113.08 -77.85
C ASN A 232 35.37 -113.03 -76.51
N LEU A 233 35.46 -114.08 -75.68
CA LEU A 233 34.87 -114.11 -74.34
C LEU A 233 35.60 -113.17 -73.38
N ALA A 234 36.93 -113.19 -73.36
CA ALA A 234 37.75 -112.26 -72.57
C ALA A 234 37.49 -110.79 -72.96
N GLY A 235 37.38 -110.50 -74.26
CA GLY A 235 37.01 -109.18 -74.77
C GLY A 235 35.62 -108.75 -74.31
N ARG A 236 34.61 -109.62 -74.45
CA ARG A 236 33.23 -109.36 -73.95
C ARG A 236 33.17 -109.18 -72.44
N LEU A 237 34.01 -109.88 -71.68
CA LEU A 237 34.01 -109.77 -70.23
C LEU A 237 34.66 -108.47 -69.77
N GLU A 238 35.75 -108.03 -70.40
CA GLU A 238 36.36 -106.72 -70.09
C GLU A 238 35.45 -105.56 -70.55
N THR A 239 34.65 -105.70 -71.63
CA THR A 239 33.59 -104.72 -71.94
C THR A 239 32.49 -104.73 -70.89
N ILE A 240 31.95 -105.89 -70.48
CA ILE A 240 30.94 -105.98 -69.40
C ILE A 240 31.48 -105.41 -68.08
N LYS A 241 32.75 -105.65 -67.75
CA LYS A 241 33.41 -105.15 -66.55
C LYS A 241 33.61 -103.64 -66.59
N SER A 242 34.05 -103.08 -67.72
CA SER A 242 34.18 -101.63 -67.88
C SER A 242 32.82 -100.92 -67.94
N GLU A 243 31.80 -101.52 -68.57
CA GLU A 243 30.40 -101.09 -68.51
C GLU A 243 29.86 -101.09 -67.06
N LYS A 244 30.12 -102.16 -66.29
CA LYS A 244 29.67 -102.27 -64.89
C LYS A 244 30.42 -101.32 -63.96
N GLN A 245 31.73 -101.12 -64.17
CA GLN A 245 32.51 -100.14 -63.44
C GLN A 245 32.03 -98.71 -63.75
N ALA A 246 31.72 -98.41 -65.01
CA ALA A 246 31.11 -97.13 -65.39
C ALA A 246 29.71 -96.96 -64.79
N GLN A 247 28.87 -98.00 -64.76
CA GLN A 247 27.55 -97.97 -64.10
C GLN A 247 27.67 -97.68 -62.60
N LEU A 248 28.58 -98.36 -61.89
CA LEU A 248 28.82 -98.13 -60.46
C LEU A 248 29.44 -96.75 -60.20
N GLN A 249 30.37 -96.29 -61.05
CA GLN A 249 30.97 -94.96 -60.92
C GLN A 249 29.94 -93.86 -61.17
N ASN A 250 29.06 -94.01 -62.16
CA ASN A 250 27.94 -93.09 -62.41
C ASN A 250 26.93 -93.07 -61.25
N GLN A 251 26.68 -94.22 -60.59
CA GLN A 251 25.80 -94.30 -59.41
C GLN A 251 26.43 -93.68 -58.15
N LEU A 252 27.72 -93.90 -57.93
CA LEU A 252 28.46 -93.23 -56.84
C LEU A 252 28.55 -91.72 -57.09
N GLU A 253 28.75 -91.29 -58.34
CA GLU A 253 28.77 -89.88 -58.72
C GLU A 253 27.37 -89.23 -58.62
N SER A 254 26.28 -89.95 -58.95
CA SER A 254 24.92 -89.43 -58.74
C SER A 254 24.60 -89.31 -57.25
N GLN A 255 24.91 -90.33 -56.43
CA GLN A 255 24.73 -90.27 -54.98
C GLN A 255 25.60 -89.17 -54.34
N ALA A 256 26.86 -89.01 -54.75
CA ALA A 256 27.71 -87.92 -54.27
C ALA A 256 27.14 -86.53 -54.63
N LYS A 257 26.55 -86.37 -55.82
CA LYS A 257 25.84 -85.15 -56.21
C LYS A 257 24.53 -84.94 -55.45
N GLU A 258 23.82 -86.00 -55.08
CA GLU A 258 22.60 -85.95 -54.27
C GLU A 258 22.90 -85.56 -52.82
N TYR A 259 23.85 -86.24 -52.15
CA TYR A 259 24.31 -85.85 -50.81
C TYR A 259 24.96 -84.46 -50.79
N GLY A 260 25.72 -84.10 -51.83
CA GLY A 260 26.29 -82.76 -51.97
C GLY A 260 25.22 -81.66 -52.06
N LYS A 261 24.11 -81.91 -52.79
CA LYS A 261 22.94 -81.01 -52.79
C LYS A 261 22.28 -80.94 -51.41
N ILE A 262 21.96 -82.09 -50.81
CA ILE A 262 21.29 -82.16 -49.50
C ILE A 262 22.09 -81.42 -48.42
N LEU A 263 23.41 -81.57 -48.42
CA LEU A 263 24.29 -80.87 -47.48
C LEU A 263 24.26 -79.34 -47.71
N LEU A 264 24.38 -78.89 -48.96
CA LEU A 264 24.38 -77.46 -49.33
C LEU A 264 23.00 -76.83 -49.08
N ASP A 265 21.91 -77.56 -49.31
CA ASP A 265 20.55 -77.13 -49.03
C ASP A 265 20.29 -77.04 -47.51
N ALA A 266 20.81 -77.99 -46.72
CA ALA A 266 20.76 -77.94 -45.25
C ALA A 266 21.64 -76.82 -44.66
N GLU A 267 22.82 -76.59 -45.23
CA GLU A 267 23.70 -75.45 -44.91
C GLU A 267 22.99 -74.12 -45.20
N ARG A 268 22.29 -74.02 -46.34
CA ARG A 268 21.47 -72.84 -46.67
C ARG A 268 20.29 -72.67 -45.71
N GLU A 269 19.60 -73.74 -45.31
CA GLU A 269 18.55 -73.67 -44.28
C GLU A 269 19.10 -73.20 -42.93
N LEU A 270 20.29 -73.66 -42.53
CA LEU A 270 20.93 -73.24 -41.28
C LEU A 270 21.34 -71.77 -41.30
N HIS A 271 21.95 -71.30 -42.40
CA HIS A 271 22.22 -69.88 -42.60
C HIS A 271 20.93 -69.06 -42.59
N GLN A 272 19.90 -69.44 -43.34
CA GLN A 272 18.64 -68.72 -43.39
C GLN A 272 17.94 -68.66 -42.01
N ARG A 273 18.04 -69.70 -41.19
CA ARG A 273 17.54 -69.69 -39.79
C ARG A 273 18.38 -68.79 -38.88
N LEU A 274 19.70 -68.76 -39.06
CA LEU A 274 20.60 -67.89 -38.30
C LEU A 274 20.40 -66.42 -38.66
N ASP A 275 20.27 -66.11 -39.95
CA ASP A 275 19.93 -64.76 -40.45
C ASP A 275 18.59 -64.27 -39.88
N GLN A 276 17.55 -65.13 -39.88
CA GLN A 276 16.26 -64.84 -39.27
C GLN A 276 16.34 -64.63 -37.75
N GLN A 277 17.16 -65.42 -37.06
CA GLN A 277 17.39 -65.24 -35.61
C GLN A 277 18.12 -63.92 -35.34
N GLU A 278 19.19 -63.63 -36.06
CA GLU A 278 19.90 -62.35 -35.97
C GLU A 278 19.00 -61.15 -36.29
N GLU A 279 18.20 -61.21 -37.35
CA GLU A 279 17.25 -60.15 -37.70
C GLU A 279 16.16 -59.99 -36.62
N SER A 280 15.66 -61.09 -36.04
CA SER A 280 14.71 -61.02 -34.90
C SER A 280 15.35 -60.42 -33.64
N TRP A 281 16.62 -60.72 -33.36
CA TRP A 281 17.36 -60.15 -32.23
C TRP A 281 17.70 -58.67 -32.44
N LYS A 282 18.12 -58.27 -33.65
CA LYS A 282 18.32 -56.86 -34.01
C LYS A 282 17.02 -56.07 -33.86
N ASN A 283 15.93 -56.57 -34.43
CA ASN A 283 14.60 -55.95 -34.32
C ASN A 283 14.10 -55.85 -32.87
N THR A 284 14.25 -56.89 -32.04
CA THR A 284 13.84 -56.83 -30.63
C THR A 284 14.75 -55.92 -29.80
N PHE A 285 16.05 -55.89 -30.07
CA PHE A 285 16.99 -54.98 -29.42
C PHE A 285 16.70 -53.51 -29.74
N ASP A 286 16.43 -53.17 -31.00
CA ASP A 286 16.06 -51.81 -31.40
C ASP A 286 14.65 -51.41 -30.90
N GLN A 287 13.74 -52.38 -30.76
CA GLN A 287 12.47 -52.17 -30.06
C GLN A 287 12.66 -51.87 -28.57
N GLU A 288 13.46 -52.65 -27.83
CA GLU A 288 13.73 -52.36 -26.41
C GLU A 288 14.52 -51.05 -26.24
N ARG A 289 15.50 -50.77 -27.11
CA ARG A 289 16.24 -49.51 -27.10
C ARG A 289 15.33 -48.31 -27.35
N SER A 290 14.40 -48.40 -28.30
CA SER A 290 13.45 -47.31 -28.60
C SER A 290 12.33 -47.18 -27.56
N LYS A 291 11.88 -48.27 -26.93
CA LYS A 291 11.02 -48.22 -25.73
C LYS A 291 11.73 -47.53 -24.58
N LEU A 292 12.99 -47.90 -24.32
CA LEU A 292 13.79 -47.34 -23.24
C LEU A 292 14.06 -45.84 -23.45
N ALA A 293 14.45 -45.43 -24.67
CA ALA A 293 14.63 -44.03 -25.05
C ALA A 293 13.35 -43.22 -24.82
N LYS A 294 12.21 -43.66 -25.37
CA LYS A 294 10.89 -43.04 -25.13
C LYS A 294 10.56 -42.96 -23.64
N SER A 295 10.85 -44.00 -22.86
CA SER A 295 10.61 -44.00 -21.42
C SER A 295 11.51 -43.04 -20.62
N PHE A 296 12.59 -42.55 -21.21
CA PHE A 296 13.43 -41.49 -20.64
C PHE A 296 13.00 -40.10 -21.15
N GLU A 297 12.66 -39.98 -22.42
CA GLU A 297 12.04 -38.77 -23.01
C GLU A 297 10.73 -38.42 -22.26
N ASP A 298 9.88 -39.41 -22.00
CA ASP A 298 8.64 -39.31 -21.21
C ASP A 298 8.86 -38.90 -19.75
N LYS A 299 10.03 -39.19 -19.17
CA LYS A 299 10.38 -38.79 -17.79
C LYS A 299 10.93 -37.37 -17.79
N LEU A 300 11.87 -37.08 -18.67
CA LEU A 300 12.44 -35.75 -18.86
C LEU A 300 11.36 -34.72 -19.19
N ALA A 301 10.39 -35.06 -20.04
CA ALA A 301 9.24 -34.21 -20.33
C ALA A 301 8.40 -33.90 -19.08
N LYS A 302 8.12 -34.90 -18.24
CA LYS A 302 7.35 -34.72 -16.99
C LYS A 302 8.15 -33.99 -15.91
N GLU A 303 9.46 -34.21 -15.82
CA GLU A 303 10.35 -33.48 -14.92
C GLU A 303 10.46 -32.01 -15.32
N LEU A 304 10.55 -31.71 -16.63
CA LEU A 304 10.49 -30.34 -17.16
C LEU A 304 9.11 -29.69 -16.94
N GLU A 305 8.01 -30.41 -17.20
CA GLU A 305 6.64 -29.92 -16.97
C GLU A 305 6.39 -29.60 -15.49
N THR A 306 6.80 -30.48 -14.58
CA THR A 306 6.66 -30.24 -13.13
C THR A 306 7.57 -29.13 -12.61
N GLN A 307 8.79 -28.97 -13.15
CA GLN A 307 9.64 -27.82 -12.84
C GLN A 307 9.07 -26.51 -13.40
N GLN A 308 8.52 -26.52 -14.62
CA GLN A 308 7.88 -25.34 -15.21
C GLN A 308 6.61 -24.94 -14.43
N ALA A 309 5.79 -25.91 -14.03
CA ALA A 309 4.62 -25.67 -13.17
C ALA A 309 5.03 -25.07 -11.81
N LEU A 310 6.07 -25.60 -11.16
CA LEU A 310 6.61 -25.07 -9.90
C LEU A 310 7.22 -23.67 -10.04
N ILE A 311 7.86 -23.36 -11.19
CA ILE A 311 8.37 -22.02 -11.50
C ILE A 311 7.22 -21.04 -11.72
N ASN A 312 6.18 -21.44 -12.46
CA ASN A 312 4.98 -20.63 -12.67
C ASN A 312 4.26 -20.35 -11.34
N GLU A 313 4.02 -21.36 -10.51
CA GLU A 313 3.38 -21.21 -9.19
C GLU A 313 4.16 -20.23 -8.30
N ARG A 314 5.49 -20.32 -8.27
CA ARG A 314 6.35 -19.39 -7.53
C ARG A 314 6.29 -17.97 -8.08
N LEU A 315 6.26 -17.81 -9.41
CA LEU A 315 6.16 -16.50 -10.05
C LEU A 315 4.79 -15.86 -9.81
N GLU A 316 3.71 -16.63 -9.84
CA GLU A 316 2.37 -16.19 -9.45
C GLU A 316 2.32 -15.79 -7.97
N GLN A 317 2.87 -16.60 -7.07
CA GLN A 317 3.00 -16.27 -5.65
C GLN A 317 3.83 -15.00 -5.42
N GLU A 318 4.93 -14.81 -6.16
CA GLU A 318 5.76 -13.61 -6.05
C GLU A 318 4.99 -12.37 -6.54
N VAL A 319 4.35 -12.43 -7.72
CA VAL A 319 3.52 -11.33 -8.26
C VAL A 319 2.36 -10.99 -7.32
N ILE A 320 1.70 -11.99 -6.74
CA ILE A 320 0.65 -11.78 -5.73
C ILE A 320 1.23 -11.11 -4.46
N SER A 321 2.41 -11.53 -4.00
CA SER A 321 3.05 -10.93 -2.82
C SER A 321 3.49 -9.48 -3.06
N GLN A 322 4.06 -9.18 -4.22
CA GLN A 322 4.42 -7.81 -4.64
C GLN A 322 3.17 -6.94 -4.80
N GLY A 323 2.10 -7.48 -5.39
CA GLY A 323 0.81 -6.81 -5.50
C GLY A 323 0.17 -6.50 -4.14
N LEU A 324 0.21 -7.47 -3.21
CA LEU A 324 -0.27 -7.29 -1.83
C LEU A 324 0.59 -6.29 -1.06
N GLU A 325 1.91 -6.27 -1.26
CA GLU A 325 2.79 -5.24 -0.71
C GLU A 325 2.47 -3.85 -1.26
N MET A 326 2.27 -3.72 -2.57
CA MET A 326 1.86 -2.46 -3.20
C MET A 326 0.51 -2.00 -2.66
N GLN A 327 -0.47 -2.89 -2.54
CA GLN A 327 -1.78 -2.60 -1.94
C GLN A 327 -1.65 -2.18 -0.47
N ARG A 328 -0.79 -2.83 0.33
CA ARG A 328 -0.52 -2.47 1.72
C ARG A 328 0.22 -1.13 1.85
N ARG A 329 1.07 -0.76 0.88
CA ARG A 329 1.73 0.55 0.81
C ARG A 329 0.70 1.63 0.44
N TRP A 330 -0.10 1.39 -0.59
CA TRP A 330 -1.15 2.31 -1.06
C TRP A 330 -2.28 2.52 -0.03
N MET A 331 -2.72 1.48 0.66
CA MET A 331 -3.71 1.59 1.74
C MET A 331 -3.18 2.39 2.93
N ARG A 332 -1.88 2.26 3.26
CA ARG A 332 -1.25 3.12 4.28
C ARG A 332 -1.17 4.57 3.82
N GLU A 333 -0.81 4.82 2.56
CA GLU A 333 -0.79 6.17 1.98
C GLU A 333 -2.19 6.80 1.97
N ILE A 334 -3.21 6.10 1.50
CA ILE A 334 -4.62 6.56 1.57
C ILE A 334 -4.99 6.85 3.02
N LYS A 335 -4.64 5.98 3.97
CA LYS A 335 -4.93 6.20 5.39
C LYS A 335 -4.26 7.48 5.90
N SER A 336 -2.97 7.69 5.64
CA SER A 336 -2.27 8.91 6.07
C SER A 336 -2.79 10.18 5.36
N GLN A 337 -3.17 10.11 4.09
CA GLN A 337 -3.81 11.24 3.39
C GLN A 337 -5.20 11.56 3.98
N VAL A 338 -6.00 10.54 4.31
CA VAL A 338 -7.31 10.71 4.97
C VAL A 338 -7.15 11.20 6.42
N GLU A 339 -6.12 10.78 7.14
CA GLU A 339 -5.80 11.27 8.48
C GLU A 339 -5.33 12.73 8.43
N LEU A 340 -4.44 13.11 7.49
CA LEU A 340 -4.03 14.50 7.24
C LEU A 340 -5.20 15.39 6.78
N GLU A 341 -6.09 14.90 5.90
CA GLU A 341 -7.31 15.60 5.54
C GLU A 341 -8.24 15.78 6.74
N ARG A 342 -8.38 14.75 7.58
CA ARG A 342 -9.21 14.79 8.79
C ARG A 342 -8.65 15.78 9.81
N GLU A 343 -7.34 15.75 10.06
CA GLU A 343 -6.63 16.71 10.91
C GLU A 343 -6.71 18.13 10.36
N GLY A 344 -6.55 18.33 9.05
CA GLY A 344 -6.73 19.63 8.40
C GLY A 344 -8.18 20.15 8.46
N ARG A 345 -9.18 19.25 8.48
CA ARG A 345 -10.59 19.60 8.73
C ARG A 345 -10.85 19.92 10.22
N TRP A 346 -10.24 19.19 11.15
CA TRP A 346 -10.30 19.50 12.59
C TRP A 346 -9.63 20.84 12.92
N GLY A 347 -8.48 21.13 12.31
CA GLY A 347 -7.79 22.43 12.45
C GLY A 347 -8.69 23.58 12.04
N LYS A 348 -9.31 23.50 10.85
CA LYS A 348 -10.30 24.48 10.38
C LYS A 348 -11.54 24.57 11.25
N LEU A 349 -11.97 23.47 11.89
CA LEU A 349 -13.07 23.47 12.85
C LEU A 349 -12.69 24.19 14.16
N ALA A 350 -11.47 23.98 14.65
CA ALA A 350 -10.95 24.65 15.84
C ALA A 350 -10.66 26.15 15.58
N GLU A 351 -10.20 26.50 14.38
CA GLU A 351 -10.12 27.88 13.89
C GLU A 351 -11.51 28.53 13.85
N LEU A 352 -12.52 27.84 13.29
CA LEU A 352 -13.91 28.31 13.26
C LEU A 352 -14.48 28.49 14.69
N GLU A 353 -14.23 27.55 15.59
CA GLU A 353 -14.63 27.63 17.00
C GLU A 353 -13.95 28.80 17.72
N GLY A 354 -12.65 29.01 17.46
CA GLY A 354 -11.88 30.16 17.95
C GLY A 354 -12.45 31.48 17.45
N CYS A 355 -12.71 31.59 16.14
CA CYS A 355 -13.36 32.76 15.54
C CYS A 355 -14.78 32.99 16.08
N MET A 356 -15.56 31.94 16.33
CA MET A 356 -16.90 32.05 16.90
C MET A 356 -16.86 32.50 18.37
N LYS A 357 -15.87 32.04 19.15
CA LYS A 357 -15.62 32.52 20.53
C LYS A 357 -15.13 33.96 20.56
N GLN A 358 -14.26 34.35 19.63
CA GLN A 358 -13.81 35.74 19.47
C GLN A 358 -14.98 36.65 19.07
N LEU A 359 -15.79 36.25 18.10
CA LEU A 359 -17.00 36.97 17.70
C LEU A 359 -17.99 37.08 18.86
N GLY A 360 -18.24 35.98 19.58
CA GLY A 360 -19.13 35.95 20.74
C GLY A 360 -18.67 36.89 21.87
N ARG A 361 -17.35 36.97 22.10
CA ARG A 361 -16.80 37.98 23.01
C ARG A 361 -16.99 39.39 22.46
N VAL A 362 -16.60 39.65 21.21
CA VAL A 362 -16.75 40.99 20.59
C VAL A 362 -18.22 41.45 20.55
N THR A 363 -19.19 40.55 20.46
CA THR A 363 -20.62 40.90 20.59
C THR A 363 -21.04 41.23 22.02
N LEU A 364 -20.46 40.60 23.05
CA LEU A 364 -20.70 40.95 24.45
C LEU A 364 -20.02 42.28 24.81
N ASP A 365 -18.75 42.43 24.42
CA ASP A 365 -18.01 43.69 24.55
C ASP A 365 -18.78 44.84 23.83
N ASN A 366 -19.38 44.56 22.66
CA ASN A 366 -20.21 45.54 21.93
C ASN A 366 -21.59 45.80 22.56
N GLU A 367 -22.20 44.81 23.21
CA GLU A 367 -23.45 44.96 23.96
C GLU A 367 -23.24 45.92 25.15
N GLU A 368 -22.14 45.78 25.89
CA GLU A 368 -21.73 46.70 26.96
C GLU A 368 -21.56 48.15 26.45
N TYR A 369 -20.79 48.38 25.37
CA TYR A 369 -20.67 49.70 24.75
C TYR A 369 -22.02 50.27 24.28
N LEU A 370 -22.92 49.43 23.75
CA LEU A 370 -24.25 49.86 23.30
C LEU A 370 -25.18 50.20 24.48
N GLU A 371 -25.12 49.46 25.59
CA GLU A 371 -25.87 49.79 26.81
C GLU A 371 -25.43 51.13 27.39
N ASP A 372 -24.12 51.40 27.44
CA ASP A 372 -23.60 52.67 27.98
C ASP A 372 -23.81 53.85 27.04
N HIS A 373 -23.68 53.67 25.73
CA HIS A 373 -24.14 54.67 24.75
C HIS A 373 -25.65 54.93 24.89
N LEU A 374 -26.47 53.89 25.09
CA LEU A 374 -27.91 54.04 25.33
C LEU A 374 -28.21 54.76 26.65
N ARG A 375 -27.42 54.50 27.72
CA ARG A 375 -27.50 55.19 29.02
C ARG A 375 -27.22 56.69 28.87
N ILE A 376 -26.14 57.05 28.16
CA ILE A 376 -25.76 58.44 27.91
C ILE A 376 -26.80 59.15 27.01
N ASN A 377 -27.35 58.46 26.00
CA ASN A 377 -28.44 59.03 25.21
C ASN A 377 -29.74 59.18 26.02
N GLN A 378 -30.06 58.29 26.96
CA GLN A 378 -31.18 58.46 27.89
C GLN A 378 -30.96 59.67 28.82
N LEU A 379 -29.74 59.86 29.32
CA LEU A 379 -29.33 61.01 30.12
C LEU A 379 -29.47 62.33 29.34
N TRP A 380 -28.89 62.42 28.13
CA TRP A 380 -29.02 63.61 27.26
C TRP A 380 -30.47 63.92 26.88
N ASN A 381 -31.30 62.91 26.60
CA ASN A 381 -32.72 63.15 26.31
C ASN A 381 -33.48 63.69 27.53
N ALA A 382 -33.16 63.23 28.75
CA ALA A 382 -33.76 63.75 29.97
C ALA A 382 -33.28 65.17 30.30
N ILE A 383 -31.99 65.47 30.13
CA ILE A 383 -31.43 66.84 30.21
C ILE A 383 -32.11 67.77 29.18
N ARG A 384 -32.27 67.30 27.93
CA ARG A 384 -32.89 68.09 26.86
C ARG A 384 -34.37 68.35 27.12
N ALA A 385 -35.07 67.39 27.73
CA ALA A 385 -36.44 67.58 28.20
C ALA A 385 -36.51 68.69 29.28
N ILE A 386 -35.70 68.62 30.34
CA ILE A 386 -35.70 69.63 31.43
C ILE A 386 -35.32 71.02 30.89
N SER A 387 -34.31 71.12 30.03
CA SER A 387 -33.92 72.42 29.44
C SER A 387 -35.03 73.02 28.57
N ALA A 388 -35.75 72.21 27.80
CA ALA A 388 -36.91 72.67 27.03
C ALA A 388 -38.10 73.04 27.93
N SER A 389 -38.39 72.22 28.95
CA SER A 389 -39.54 72.39 29.83
C SER A 389 -39.39 73.59 30.78
N ALA A 390 -38.17 73.89 31.23
CA ALA A 390 -37.87 74.97 32.17
C ALA A 390 -37.43 76.30 31.53
N PHE A 391 -36.73 76.28 30.37
CA PHE A 391 -36.17 77.49 29.75
C PHE A 391 -36.81 77.90 28.42
N GLU A 392 -37.26 76.94 27.61
CA GLU A 392 -37.80 77.19 26.27
C GLU A 392 -39.32 77.48 26.33
N ASN A 393 -40.03 76.84 27.26
CA ASN A 393 -41.42 77.15 27.59
C ASN A 393 -41.60 78.52 28.25
N HIS A 394 -42.71 79.18 27.90
CA HIS A 394 -43.10 80.50 28.44
C HIS A 394 -44.19 80.39 29.53
N SER A 395 -44.43 79.17 30.02
CA SER A 395 -45.38 78.86 31.10
C SER A 395 -44.67 77.97 32.12
N LYS A 396 -45.07 78.08 33.39
CA LYS A 396 -44.65 77.14 34.43
C LYS A 396 -45.23 75.76 34.14
N VAL A 397 -44.36 74.76 34.11
CA VAL A 397 -44.67 73.34 33.91
C VAL A 397 -43.99 72.57 35.04
N PRO A 398 -44.68 71.64 35.72
CA PRO A 398 -44.07 70.83 36.78
C PRO A 398 -43.04 69.84 36.20
N LEU A 399 -41.87 69.79 36.83
CA LEU A 399 -40.71 69.03 36.33
C LEU A 399 -40.67 67.59 36.87
N ASP A 400 -41.63 67.19 37.72
CA ASP A 400 -41.74 65.89 38.41
C ASP A 400 -41.40 64.69 37.53
N HIS A 401 -41.90 64.70 36.30
CA HIS A 401 -41.82 63.55 35.40
C HIS A 401 -40.43 63.37 34.77
N GLU A 402 -39.72 64.47 34.52
CA GLU A 402 -38.37 64.52 33.97
C GLU A 402 -37.31 64.37 35.07
N ALA A 403 -37.50 65.04 36.22
CA ALA A 403 -36.67 64.85 37.40
C ALA A 403 -36.70 63.38 37.86
N ARG A 404 -37.88 62.74 37.85
CA ARG A 404 -38.02 61.29 38.12
C ARG A 404 -37.48 60.41 37.00
N ALA A 405 -37.33 60.91 35.77
CA ALA A 405 -36.63 60.20 34.70
C ALA A 405 -35.12 60.20 34.95
N LEU A 406 -34.52 61.35 35.29
CA LEU A 406 -33.12 61.43 35.70
C LEU A 406 -32.83 60.56 36.93
N GLN A 407 -33.66 60.63 37.98
CA GLN A 407 -33.51 59.78 39.18
C GLN A 407 -33.41 58.29 38.83
N ARG A 408 -34.28 57.79 37.95
CA ARG A 408 -34.25 56.38 37.49
C ARG A 408 -32.98 56.03 36.69
N ILE A 409 -32.37 57.00 36.02
CA ILE A 409 -31.12 56.81 35.27
C ILE A 409 -29.94 56.78 36.26
N SER A 410 -29.87 57.72 37.22
CA SER A 410 -28.87 57.70 38.30
C SER A 410 -28.98 56.46 39.18
N ASP A 411 -30.18 56.03 39.56
CA ASP A 411 -30.39 54.82 40.37
C ASP A 411 -29.93 53.56 39.62
N ARG A 412 -30.13 53.50 38.30
CA ARG A 412 -29.61 52.41 37.45
C ARG A 412 -28.08 52.45 37.38
N ALA A 413 -27.48 53.62 37.16
CA ALA A 413 -26.03 53.79 37.11
C ALA A 413 -25.37 53.42 38.45
N LYS A 414 -25.90 53.92 39.58
CA LYS A 414 -25.49 53.53 40.94
C LYS A 414 -25.54 52.01 41.14
N LYS A 415 -26.63 51.35 40.71
CA LYS A 415 -26.78 49.90 40.83
C LYS A 415 -25.81 49.11 39.95
N ALA A 416 -25.55 49.56 38.73
CA ALA A 416 -24.57 48.94 37.83
C ALA A 416 -23.15 49.06 38.41
N ASN A 417 -22.75 50.26 38.81
CA ASN A 417 -21.45 50.53 39.44
C ASN A 417 -21.27 49.73 40.74
N ALA A 418 -22.33 49.55 41.54
CA ALA A 418 -22.29 48.73 42.75
C ALA A 418 -22.11 47.24 42.45
N ALA A 419 -22.78 46.69 41.42
CA ALA A 419 -22.59 45.29 41.02
C ALA A 419 -21.16 45.03 40.52
N LEU A 420 -20.62 45.93 39.68
CA LEU A 420 -19.24 45.89 39.22
C LEU A 420 -18.23 46.01 40.39
N ALA A 421 -18.58 46.73 41.46
CA ALA A 421 -17.74 46.84 42.66
C ALA A 421 -17.77 45.59 43.56
N GLU A 422 -18.88 44.84 43.60
CA GLU A 422 -18.94 43.57 44.36
C GLU A 422 -18.25 42.42 43.61
N GLU A 423 -18.36 42.35 42.28
CA GLU A 423 -17.62 41.36 41.47
C GLU A 423 -16.13 41.75 41.34
N GLY A 424 -15.83 43.05 41.23
CA GLY A 424 -14.51 43.63 41.05
C GLY A 424 -13.70 43.86 42.33
N SER A 425 -13.45 42.80 43.11
CA SER A 425 -12.64 42.83 44.36
C SER A 425 -11.13 43.16 44.17
N GLY A 426 -10.77 43.88 43.11
CA GLY A 426 -9.40 44.16 42.65
C GLY A 426 -9.00 45.64 42.55
N GLY A 427 -9.93 46.58 42.77
CA GLY A 427 -9.66 48.02 42.90
C GLY A 427 -9.47 48.80 41.60
N GLY A 428 -9.72 50.12 41.66
CA GLY A 428 -9.46 51.07 40.57
C GLY A 428 -10.58 52.09 40.38
N ALA A 429 -11.82 51.62 40.21
CA ALA A 429 -13.00 52.48 40.10
C ALA A 429 -13.36 53.08 41.47
N SER A 430 -12.90 54.31 41.73
CA SER A 430 -13.24 55.05 42.94
C SER A 430 -14.74 55.32 43.01
N SER A 431 -15.32 55.22 44.20
CA SER A 431 -16.64 55.76 44.51
C SER A 431 -16.62 57.30 44.46
N CYS A 432 -16.65 57.86 43.25
CA CYS A 432 -17.21 59.18 43.05
C CYS A 432 -18.68 59.08 43.43
N ASP A 433 -19.10 59.80 44.47
CA ASP A 433 -20.53 60.01 44.74
C ASP A 433 -21.16 60.54 43.45
N ASP A 434 -22.16 59.83 42.94
CA ASP A 434 -22.74 60.10 41.63
C ASP A 434 -23.21 61.56 41.53
N VAL A 435 -22.44 62.35 40.78
CA VAL A 435 -22.56 63.80 40.69
C VAL A 435 -23.94 64.19 40.15
N ILE A 436 -24.56 63.33 39.34
CA ILE A 436 -25.92 63.50 38.85
C ILE A 436 -26.91 63.46 40.01
N SER A 437 -26.78 62.50 40.92
CA SER A 437 -27.64 62.43 42.11
C SER A 437 -27.41 63.57 43.11
N VAL A 438 -26.16 64.00 43.32
CA VAL A 438 -25.87 65.15 44.20
C VAL A 438 -26.44 66.45 43.60
N ALA A 439 -26.37 66.61 42.28
CA ALA A 439 -27.01 67.73 41.58
C ALA A 439 -28.55 67.65 41.65
N LEU A 440 -29.15 66.47 41.53
CA LEU A 440 -30.59 66.25 41.73
C LEU A 440 -31.05 66.56 43.16
N GLU A 441 -30.25 66.23 44.18
CA GLU A 441 -30.53 66.57 45.59
C GLU A 441 -30.35 68.07 45.88
N SER A 442 -29.46 68.75 45.13
CA SER A 442 -29.28 70.21 45.21
C SER A 442 -30.44 71.01 44.58
N MET A 443 -31.26 70.38 43.74
CA MET A 443 -32.34 71.02 43.01
C MET A 443 -33.50 71.40 43.96
N PRO A 444 -33.91 72.68 44.03
CA PRO A 444 -34.89 73.11 45.02
C PRO A 444 -36.28 72.52 44.71
N ALA A 445 -36.83 71.69 45.60
CA ALA A 445 -38.10 70.97 45.40
C ALA A 445 -39.27 71.86 44.91
N VAL A 446 -39.36 73.11 45.37
CA VAL A 446 -40.39 74.08 44.94
C VAL A 446 -40.30 74.41 43.43
N ALA A 447 -39.12 74.30 42.82
CA ALA A 447 -38.92 74.45 41.38
C ALA A 447 -39.35 73.21 40.58
N ILE A 448 -39.40 72.03 41.23
CA ILE A 448 -39.88 70.78 40.63
C ILE A 448 -41.42 70.84 40.59
N ASP A 449 -42.05 70.89 41.77
CA ASP A 449 -43.51 70.82 41.94
C ASP A 449 -44.28 71.97 41.25
N ALA A 450 -43.73 73.20 41.28
CA ALA A 450 -44.41 74.39 40.78
C ALA A 450 -43.83 74.94 39.45
N GLY A 451 -42.79 74.29 38.92
CA GLY A 451 -42.03 74.76 37.76
C GLY A 451 -41.20 76.02 38.02
N VAL A 452 -40.36 76.36 37.05
CA VAL A 452 -39.55 77.58 37.02
C VAL A 452 -40.17 78.59 36.06
N GLU A 453 -40.01 79.88 36.37
CA GLU A 453 -40.29 80.97 35.42
C GLU A 453 -39.09 81.08 34.47
N SER A 454 -39.27 80.97 33.15
CA SER A 454 -38.14 81.07 32.21
C SER A 454 -37.60 82.49 32.11
N LEU A 455 -36.34 82.65 31.69
CA LEU A 455 -35.66 83.96 31.61
C LEU A 455 -36.48 85.05 30.88
N PRO A 456 -37.15 84.80 29.72
CA PRO A 456 -38.04 85.79 29.11
C PRO A 456 -39.21 86.18 30.01
N GLY A 457 -39.79 85.21 30.73
CA GLY A 457 -40.84 85.42 31.73
C GLY A 457 -40.37 86.31 32.88
N LEU A 458 -39.17 86.07 33.45
CA LEU A 458 -38.59 86.95 34.48
C LEU A 458 -38.36 88.37 33.99
N THR A 459 -37.86 88.55 32.76
CA THR A 459 -37.61 89.88 32.19
C THR A 459 -38.92 90.64 31.93
N LEU A 460 -39.95 89.97 31.40
CA LEU A 460 -41.28 90.55 31.23
C LEU A 460 -41.94 90.89 32.57
N TRP A 461 -41.88 89.98 33.55
CA TRP A 461 -42.41 90.20 34.89
C TRP A 461 -41.68 91.34 35.63
N PHE A 462 -40.36 91.44 35.45
CA PHE A 462 -39.55 92.55 35.96
C PHE A 462 -40.01 93.88 35.38
N LYS A 463 -39.99 94.01 34.05
CA LYS A 463 -40.35 95.24 33.32
C LYS A 463 -41.78 95.68 33.59
N ASN A 464 -42.74 94.75 33.58
CA ASN A 464 -44.16 95.06 33.71
C ASN A 464 -44.63 95.30 35.14
N SER A 465 -43.91 94.83 36.17
CA SER A 465 -44.44 94.91 37.56
C SER A 465 -43.41 95.22 38.65
N VAL A 466 -42.17 94.74 38.55
CA VAL A 466 -41.16 94.93 39.61
C VAL A 466 -40.51 96.30 39.47
N SER A 467 -40.03 96.63 38.26
CA SER A 467 -39.43 97.93 37.93
C SER A 467 -40.35 99.12 38.29
N PRO A 468 -41.62 99.21 37.85
CA PRO A 468 -42.50 100.33 38.22
C PRO A 468 -42.85 100.39 39.72
N ARG A 469 -42.94 99.25 40.41
CA ARG A 469 -43.17 99.22 41.87
C ARG A 469 -41.94 99.69 42.66
N ILE A 470 -40.73 99.33 42.22
CA ILE A 470 -39.49 99.82 42.85
C ILE A 470 -39.27 101.30 42.51
N GLN A 471 -39.55 101.73 41.28
CA GLN A 471 -39.46 103.14 40.88
C GLN A 471 -40.39 104.02 41.74
N SER A 472 -41.69 103.68 41.84
CA SER A 472 -42.64 104.41 42.70
C SER A 472 -42.27 104.35 44.19
N ALA A 473 -41.76 103.21 44.70
CA ALA A 473 -41.27 103.12 46.08
C ALA A 473 -39.97 103.91 46.32
N SER A 474 -39.14 104.13 45.30
CA SER A 474 -37.90 104.90 45.40
C SER A 474 -38.08 106.42 45.45
N LEU A 475 -39.24 106.92 45.00
CA LEU A 475 -39.61 108.33 45.08
C LEU A 475 -40.11 108.74 46.48
N LEU A 476 -40.18 107.81 47.44
CA LEU A 476 -40.49 108.10 48.84
C LEU A 476 -39.20 108.41 49.62
N PRO A 477 -39.09 109.54 50.33
CA PRO A 477 -38.07 109.70 51.36
C PRO A 477 -38.32 108.67 52.48
N THR A 478 -37.25 108.20 53.11
CA THR A 478 -37.26 107.01 54.00
C THR A 478 -38.06 107.14 55.30
N GLN A 479 -38.73 108.27 55.54
CA GLN A 479 -39.65 108.51 56.66
C GLN A 479 -40.98 109.19 56.22
N GLY A 480 -41.43 108.96 54.98
CA GLY A 480 -42.73 109.44 54.49
C GLY A 480 -43.93 108.62 54.99
N GLY A 481 -44.92 109.28 55.61
CA GLY A 481 -46.17 108.65 56.06
C GLY A 481 -47.16 108.31 54.93
N LEU A 482 -48.22 107.55 55.25
CA LEU A 482 -49.15 106.92 54.29
C LEU A 482 -49.71 107.81 53.16
N ILE A 483 -49.87 109.12 53.40
CA ILE A 483 -50.35 110.08 52.38
C ILE A 483 -49.37 110.14 51.17
N SER A 484 -48.07 109.93 51.40
CA SER A 484 -47.04 109.91 50.36
C SER A 484 -47.21 108.77 49.34
N TYR A 485 -47.92 107.70 49.71
CA TYR A 485 -48.22 106.58 48.82
C TYR A 485 -49.15 107.00 47.67
N PHE A 486 -50.19 107.77 47.97
CA PHE A 486 -51.15 108.26 46.97
C PHE A 486 -50.54 109.32 46.05
N THR A 487 -49.67 110.20 46.57
CA THR A 487 -48.97 111.19 45.73
C THR A 487 -47.93 110.54 44.81
N SER A 488 -47.20 109.53 45.29
CA SER A 488 -46.24 108.78 44.46
C SER A 488 -46.92 108.07 43.29
N HIS A 489 -48.09 107.47 43.51
CA HIS A 489 -48.83 106.76 42.46
C HIS A 489 -49.32 107.68 41.32
N ILE A 490 -49.44 108.99 41.57
CA ILE A 490 -49.75 110.00 40.55
C ILE A 490 -48.46 110.51 39.87
N LEU A 491 -47.42 110.84 40.64
CA LEU A 491 -46.14 111.33 40.09
C LEU A 491 -45.42 110.27 39.22
N SER A 492 -45.43 109.01 39.64
CA SER A 492 -44.74 107.92 38.94
C SER A 492 -45.32 107.62 37.55
N ASN A 493 -46.56 108.06 37.26
CA ASN A 493 -47.19 107.93 35.94
C ASN A 493 -46.84 109.10 34.99
N PHE A 494 -46.18 110.15 35.48
CA PHE A 494 -45.86 111.36 34.71
C PHE A 494 -44.35 111.51 34.43
N PHE A 495 -43.50 110.82 35.19
CA PHE A 495 -42.06 110.78 34.95
C PHE A 495 -41.69 109.78 33.85
N PHE A 496 -41.68 110.25 32.60
CA PHE A 496 -41.13 109.51 31.47
C PHE A 496 -39.64 109.21 31.68
N THR A 497 -39.27 107.94 31.62
CA THR A 497 -37.89 107.48 31.66
C THR A 497 -37.22 107.74 30.30
N ASN A 498 -36.45 108.81 30.20
CA ASN A 498 -35.53 108.99 29.08
C ASN A 498 -34.49 107.87 29.11
N LEU A 499 -34.57 106.95 28.15
CA LEU A 499 -33.54 105.94 27.89
C LEU A 499 -32.29 106.62 27.31
N ALA A 500 -31.49 107.22 28.19
CA ALA A 500 -30.13 107.64 27.86
C ALA A 500 -29.23 106.39 27.80
N PRO A 501 -28.66 106.02 26.64
CA PRO A 501 -27.75 104.90 26.54
C PRO A 501 -26.41 105.28 27.18
N GLN A 502 -26.26 105.02 28.47
CA GLN A 502 -24.97 105.00 29.16
C GLN A 502 -24.14 103.84 28.61
N THR A 503 -23.43 104.09 27.51
CA THR A 503 -22.56 103.12 26.84
C THR A 503 -21.47 102.64 27.79
N ALA A 504 -21.26 101.32 27.85
CA ALA A 504 -20.44 100.69 28.87
C ALA A 504 -18.94 101.08 28.79
N THR A 505 -18.49 101.90 29.74
CA THR A 505 -17.11 101.91 30.24
C THR A 505 -17.05 102.50 31.66
N THR A 506 -16.83 101.67 32.67
CA THR A 506 -15.85 101.86 33.77
C THR A 506 -15.91 100.63 34.66
N THR A 507 -14.85 99.82 34.62
CA THR A 507 -14.52 98.86 35.68
C THR A 507 -13.79 99.59 36.81
N THR A 508 -13.80 99.00 38.02
CA THR A 508 -13.11 99.47 39.26
C THR A 508 -13.93 100.40 40.16
N SER A 509 -13.72 100.24 41.48
CA SER A 509 -14.46 100.80 42.64
C SER A 509 -15.99 100.56 42.63
N LEU A 510 -16.61 99.95 43.66
CA LEU A 510 -16.13 99.67 45.03
C LEU A 510 -15.59 100.92 45.75
N ASP A 511 -16.35 102.02 45.68
CA ASP A 511 -16.26 103.10 46.66
C ASP A 511 -17.67 103.64 46.98
N HIS A 512 -17.80 104.31 48.11
CA HIS A 512 -19.05 104.42 48.87
C HIS A 512 -19.91 105.63 48.49
N GLN A 513 -20.50 105.62 47.29
CA GLN A 513 -21.70 106.42 47.02
C GLN A 513 -22.99 105.65 47.40
N PRO A 514 -24.03 106.34 47.93
CA PRO A 514 -25.38 105.80 47.90
C PRO A 514 -25.86 105.80 46.44
N GLN A 515 -25.83 104.65 45.78
CA GLN A 515 -26.32 104.55 44.41
C GLN A 515 -27.84 104.71 44.36
N ASP A 516 -28.32 105.59 43.48
CA ASP A 516 -29.73 105.81 43.29
C ASP A 516 -30.41 104.52 42.79
N PRO A 517 -31.51 104.08 43.42
CA PRO A 517 -32.21 102.84 43.03
C PRO A 517 -32.73 102.89 41.59
N ILE A 518 -33.01 104.08 41.04
CA ILE A 518 -33.41 104.27 39.65
C ILE A 518 -32.24 103.96 38.69
N SER A 519 -31.00 104.28 39.07
CA SER A 519 -29.80 103.93 38.30
C SER A 519 -29.61 102.40 38.27
N ILE A 520 -29.75 101.77 39.44
CA ILE A 520 -29.70 100.30 39.58
C ILE A 520 -30.79 99.62 38.74
N LEU A 521 -32.03 100.13 38.75
CA LEU A 521 -33.11 99.62 37.88
C LEU A 521 -32.76 99.71 36.39
N ASN A 522 -32.16 100.81 35.93
CA ASN A 522 -31.77 100.97 34.53
C ASN A 522 -30.65 99.99 34.15
N GLN A 523 -29.65 99.79 35.02
CA GLN A 523 -28.58 98.82 34.80
C GLN A 523 -29.10 97.38 34.82
N VAL A 524 -30.02 97.03 35.73
CA VAL A 524 -30.67 95.72 35.78
C VAL A 524 -31.51 95.46 34.52
N ASN A 525 -32.25 96.46 34.01
CA ASN A 525 -32.97 96.34 32.75
C ASN A 525 -32.02 96.04 31.57
N ALA A 526 -30.88 96.75 31.49
CA ALA A 526 -29.88 96.53 30.44
C ALA A 526 -29.24 95.12 30.53
N LEU A 527 -28.94 94.63 31.74
CA LEU A 527 -28.42 93.27 31.95
C LEU A 527 -29.44 92.19 31.58
N LEU A 528 -30.72 92.39 31.89
CA LEU A 528 -31.80 91.48 31.50
C LEU A 528 -32.02 91.45 29.97
N ASP A 529 -31.77 92.55 29.26
CA ASP A 529 -31.77 92.57 27.79
C ASP A 529 -30.51 91.90 27.19
N VAL A 530 -29.38 91.92 27.90
CA VAL A 530 -28.17 91.12 27.61
C VAL A 530 -28.33 89.64 28.04
N LYS A 531 -29.42 89.30 28.75
CA LYS A 531 -29.74 87.99 29.35
C LYS A 531 -28.84 87.57 30.53
N ASP A 532 -28.09 88.49 31.14
CA ASP A 532 -27.31 88.20 32.35
C ASP A 532 -28.18 88.32 33.61
N LEU A 533 -28.84 87.22 33.98
CA LEU A 533 -29.70 87.15 35.17
C LEU A 533 -28.88 87.16 36.47
N ASP A 534 -27.65 86.65 36.48
CA ASP A 534 -26.82 86.59 37.69
C ASP A 534 -26.37 88.00 38.11
N GLN A 535 -25.75 88.77 37.20
CA GLN A 535 -25.42 90.17 37.47
C GLN A 535 -26.66 91.00 37.79
N ALA A 536 -27.78 90.77 37.09
CA ALA A 536 -29.06 91.44 37.37
C ALA A 536 -29.55 91.17 38.82
N THR A 537 -29.52 89.93 39.30
CA THR A 537 -29.93 89.60 40.68
C THR A 537 -28.95 90.12 41.72
N ARG A 538 -27.64 90.11 41.46
CA ARG A 538 -26.61 90.67 42.34
C ARG A 538 -26.82 92.18 42.56
N LEU A 539 -27.06 92.93 41.48
CA LEU A 539 -27.34 94.36 41.55
C LEU A 539 -28.70 94.65 42.20
N LEU A 540 -29.76 93.91 41.85
CA LEU A 540 -31.07 94.13 42.49
C LEU A 540 -31.06 93.75 43.99
N ASN A 541 -30.16 92.85 44.42
CA ASN A 541 -29.91 92.56 45.83
C ASN A 541 -29.01 93.60 46.53
N SER A 542 -28.37 94.54 45.84
CA SER A 542 -27.67 95.66 46.50
C SER A 542 -28.65 96.71 47.05
N LEU A 543 -29.89 96.73 46.55
CA LEU A 543 -30.97 97.58 47.03
C LEU A 543 -31.25 97.36 48.53
N ASN A 544 -31.60 98.46 49.21
CA ASN A 544 -31.91 98.51 50.64
C ASN A 544 -33.31 99.11 50.88
N GLY A 545 -33.90 98.82 52.05
CA GLY A 545 -35.24 99.29 52.42
C GLY A 545 -36.38 98.67 51.60
N TRP A 546 -37.50 99.40 51.49
CA TRP A 546 -38.71 98.95 50.79
C TRP A 546 -38.50 98.45 49.34
N PRO A 547 -37.65 99.07 48.49
CA PRO A 547 -37.23 98.51 47.21
C PRO A 547 -36.82 97.03 47.25
N LYS A 548 -36.03 96.64 48.26
CA LYS A 548 -35.55 95.25 48.43
C LYS A 548 -36.70 94.29 48.80
N VAL A 549 -37.64 94.76 49.62
CA VAL A 549 -38.81 93.97 50.04
C VAL A 549 -39.74 93.69 48.86
N LEU A 550 -39.93 94.69 47.97
CA LEU A 550 -40.71 94.53 46.74
C LEU A 550 -39.98 93.66 45.70
N ALA A 551 -38.64 93.70 45.66
CA ALA A 551 -37.83 92.85 44.81
C ALA A 551 -37.76 91.37 45.28
N ARG A 552 -38.04 91.07 46.55
CA ARG A 552 -37.72 89.77 47.18
C ARG A 552 -38.33 88.57 46.44
N ASP A 553 -39.57 88.69 45.96
CA ASP A 553 -40.30 87.59 45.35
C ASP A 553 -39.71 87.27 43.96
N TRP A 554 -39.26 88.31 43.24
CA TRP A 554 -38.53 88.18 41.97
C TRP A 554 -37.11 87.63 42.19
N LEU A 555 -36.39 88.12 43.19
CA LEU A 555 -35.08 87.59 43.58
C LEU A 555 -35.14 86.11 43.96
N GLN A 556 -36.22 85.66 44.61
CA GLN A 556 -36.40 84.26 44.99
C GLN A 556 -36.78 83.35 43.81
N ALA A 557 -37.50 83.87 42.81
CA ALA A 557 -37.74 83.15 41.55
C ALA A 557 -36.47 83.07 40.69
N ALA A 558 -35.75 84.19 40.56
CA ALA A 558 -34.50 84.28 39.81
C ALA A 558 -33.41 83.39 40.40
N ARG A 559 -33.30 83.33 41.74
CA ARG A 559 -32.43 82.38 42.44
C ARG A 559 -32.77 80.94 42.07
N ARG A 560 -34.05 80.53 42.10
CA ARG A 560 -34.46 79.15 41.72
C ARG A 560 -34.13 78.81 40.26
N HIS A 561 -34.27 79.78 39.35
CA HIS A 561 -33.84 79.62 37.95
C HIS A 561 -32.32 79.41 37.85
N LEU A 562 -31.52 80.17 38.59
CA LEU A 562 -30.06 80.03 38.61
C LEU A 562 -29.61 78.72 39.31
N GLU A 563 -30.26 78.32 40.40
CA GLU A 563 -30.04 77.04 41.09
C GLU A 563 -30.33 75.84 40.16
N LEU A 564 -31.47 75.85 39.46
CA LEU A 564 -31.82 74.83 38.47
C LEU A 564 -30.83 74.83 37.29
N HIS A 565 -30.49 76.00 36.75
CA HIS A 565 -29.54 76.13 35.64
C HIS A 565 -28.15 75.62 36.02
N GLN A 566 -27.67 75.92 37.23
CA GLN A 566 -26.40 75.42 37.74
C GLN A 566 -26.43 73.89 37.91
N ALA A 567 -27.50 73.32 38.46
CA ALA A 567 -27.65 71.87 38.58
C ALA A 567 -27.66 71.17 37.20
N ILE A 568 -28.39 71.72 36.23
CA ILE A 568 -28.40 71.21 34.85
C ILE A 568 -27.01 71.30 34.22
N GLN A 569 -26.28 72.42 34.36
CA GLN A 569 -24.92 72.57 33.82
C GLN A 569 -23.92 71.58 34.44
N VAL A 570 -24.07 71.23 35.73
CA VAL A 570 -23.26 70.18 36.37
C VAL A 570 -23.59 68.80 35.79
N ILE A 571 -24.86 68.49 35.56
CA ILE A 571 -25.31 67.23 34.96
C ILE A 571 -24.90 67.15 33.47
N GLU A 572 -24.93 68.25 32.73
CA GLU A 572 -24.42 68.36 31.35
C GLU A 572 -22.91 68.16 31.30
N ALA A 573 -22.14 68.77 32.20
CA ALA A 573 -20.69 68.56 32.29
C ALA A 573 -20.36 67.10 32.57
N GLU A 574 -21.03 66.47 33.54
CA GLU A 574 -20.87 65.05 33.85
C GLU A 574 -21.30 64.15 32.65
N ALA A 575 -22.39 64.48 31.95
CA ALA A 575 -22.80 63.77 30.75
C ALA A 575 -21.78 63.91 29.59
N THR A 576 -21.13 65.07 29.43
CA THR A 576 -20.03 65.21 28.45
C THR A 576 -18.80 64.41 28.88
N LEU A 577 -18.45 64.40 30.17
CA LEU A 577 -17.33 63.63 30.72
C LEU A 577 -17.54 62.14 30.48
N GLN A 578 -18.71 61.60 30.83
CA GLN A 578 -19.05 60.20 30.57
C GLN A 578 -19.01 59.87 29.07
N SER A 579 -19.42 60.80 28.20
CA SER A 579 -19.35 60.61 26.73
C SER A 579 -17.94 60.72 26.12
N LEU A 580 -16.93 61.10 26.92
CA LEU A 580 -15.52 61.20 26.54
C LEU A 580 -14.64 60.11 27.21
N LEU A 581 -15.23 59.27 28.06
CA LEU A 581 -14.58 58.09 28.66
C LEU A 581 -14.98 56.77 27.98
N LEU A 582 -15.94 56.80 27.07
CA LEU A 582 -16.24 55.74 26.09
C LEU A 582 -15.46 55.98 24.79
#